data_AF-A0A0G4KHC1-F1
#
_entry.id   AF-A0A0G4KHC1-F1
#
_cell.length_a   1.000
_cell.length_b   1.000
_cell.length_c   1.000
_cell.angle_alpha   90.00
_cell.angle_beta   90.00
_cell.angle_gamma   90.00
#
_symmetry.space_group_name_H-M   'P 1'
#
loop_
_entity.id
_entity.type
_entity.pdbx_description
1 polymer ?
#
loop_
_entity_poly.entity_id
_entity_poly.type
_entity_poly.pdbx_seq_one_letter_code
_entity_poly.pdbx_strand_id
1 'polypeptide(L)'
;MCSYNMVNNSYACDNSKLMNGLLKDEMGFQGFVMSDWLAQRSGVGSALSGLDMTMPGDGLLWEDGKSLWGSSLTRSVLNGSVPLSRLNDMVVRVVASWYQLGQDDKELYPDELPNFSSWTDDKMGVLAPGSNTPQEEFEVNKYVETWGPTALPAAQKIKFMATATVFLVWPAMLREMSDRASVWAAQKERHYIMLYSSGCNHGYDGVRTVMSTAVPANDGRQ
;
A
#
# COMPACT_ATOMS: atom_id res chain seq x y z
N MET A 1 7.18 9.61 9.50
CA MET A 1 7.10 8.55 10.52
C MET A 1 8.45 8.45 11.22
N CYS A 2 8.49 8.44 12.55
CA CYS A 2 9.73 8.20 13.31
C CYS A 2 9.97 6.70 13.51
N SER A 3 11.23 6.27 13.51
CA SER A 3 11.62 4.86 13.51
C SER A 3 11.71 4.23 14.91
N TYR A 4 11.87 2.91 14.97
CA TYR A 4 12.04 2.16 16.22
C TYR A 4 13.36 2.42 16.95
N ASN A 5 14.45 2.64 16.20
CA ASN A 5 15.78 2.64 16.76
C ASN A 5 16.02 3.90 17.62
N MET A 6 17.03 3.81 18.48
CA MET A 6 17.59 4.99 19.11
C MET A 6 18.58 5.67 18.19
N VAL A 7 18.70 6.98 18.33
CA VAL A 7 19.80 7.79 17.80
C VAL A 7 20.41 8.52 18.98
N ASN A 8 21.70 8.32 19.21
CA ASN A 8 22.42 8.83 20.38
C ASN A 8 21.70 8.48 21.71
N ASN A 9 21.28 7.22 21.87
CA ASN A 9 20.58 6.69 23.06
C ASN A 9 19.23 7.33 23.39
N SER A 10 18.61 8.06 22.47
CA SER A 10 17.22 8.51 22.56
C SER A 10 16.41 7.90 21.42
N TYR A 11 15.29 7.25 21.74
CA TYR A 11 14.39 6.66 20.75
C TYR A 11 13.96 7.72 19.73
N ALA A 12 13.90 7.38 18.44
CA ALA A 12 13.62 8.37 17.41
C ALA A 12 12.27 9.11 17.63
N CYS A 13 11.25 8.42 18.16
CA CYS A 13 9.96 9.01 18.52
C CYS A 13 9.92 9.78 19.86
N ASP A 14 11.04 9.83 20.58
CA ASP A 14 11.25 10.61 21.80
C ASP A 14 12.45 11.58 21.68
N ASN A 15 13.02 11.72 20.47
CA ASN A 15 14.25 12.48 20.24
C ASN A 15 13.95 13.92 19.77
N SER A 16 14.09 14.87 20.70
CA SER A 16 13.85 16.29 20.43
C SER A 16 14.81 16.92 19.43
N LYS A 17 16.07 16.45 19.35
CA LYS A 17 17.02 16.97 18.37
C LYS A 17 16.60 16.60 16.95
N LEU A 18 16.12 15.37 16.74
CA LEU A 18 15.66 14.93 15.42
C LEU A 18 14.35 15.60 15.02
N MET A 19 13.32 15.53 15.86
CA MET A 19 11.98 15.97 15.49
C MET A 19 11.83 17.50 15.59
N ASN A 20 12.15 18.10 16.74
CA ASN A 20 12.05 19.55 16.89
C ASN A 20 13.23 20.22 16.16
N GLY A 21 14.46 19.91 16.54
CA GLY A 21 15.63 20.66 16.09
C GLY A 21 15.94 20.56 14.58
N LEU A 22 15.90 19.35 14.00
CA LEU A 22 16.23 19.17 12.59
C LEU A 22 14.98 19.25 11.70
N LEU A 23 13.98 18.41 11.96
CA LEU A 23 12.84 18.28 11.06
C LEU A 23 11.90 19.50 11.11
N LYS A 24 11.46 19.92 12.30
CA LYS A 24 10.48 21.01 12.44
C LYS A 24 11.14 22.40 12.36
N ASP A 25 12.28 22.59 13.01
CA ASP A 25 12.95 23.89 13.09
C ASP A 25 13.83 24.15 11.85
N GLU A 26 14.84 23.31 11.59
CA GLU A 26 15.81 23.56 10.51
C GLU A 26 15.22 23.32 9.11
N MET A 27 14.50 22.20 8.91
CA MET A 27 13.86 21.88 7.64
C MET A 27 12.48 22.55 7.47
N GLY A 28 11.92 23.13 8.54
CA GLY A 28 10.64 23.82 8.48
C GLY A 28 9.45 22.90 8.20
N PHE A 29 9.50 21.61 8.57
CA PHE A 29 8.44 20.67 8.26
C PHE A 29 7.11 21.08 8.90
N GLN A 30 6.08 21.33 8.07
CA GLN A 30 4.75 21.79 8.50
C GLN A 30 3.74 20.65 8.69
N GLY A 31 4.07 19.44 8.25
CA GLY A 31 3.22 18.26 8.47
C GLY A 31 3.31 17.74 9.90
N PHE A 32 2.76 16.55 10.12
CA PHE A 32 2.76 15.88 11.41
C PHE A 32 3.71 14.67 11.43
N VAL A 33 4.25 14.35 12.61
CA VAL A 33 5.08 13.16 12.83
C VAL A 33 4.25 12.09 13.53
N MET A 34 4.03 10.98 12.83
CA MET A 34 3.48 9.75 13.42
C MET A 34 4.59 8.80 13.90
N SER A 35 4.31 7.99 14.94
CA SER A 35 5.15 6.87 15.31
C SER A 35 5.02 5.72 14.32
N ASP A 36 6.09 4.94 14.16
CA ASP A 36 5.93 3.55 13.73
C ASP A 36 5.15 2.78 14.81
N TRP A 37 4.60 1.61 14.46
CA TRP A 37 3.68 0.85 15.32
C TRP A 37 4.36 0.40 16.62
N LEU A 38 3.96 0.92 17.77
CA LEU A 38 4.59 0.67 19.08
C LEU A 38 6.01 1.26 19.24
N ALA A 39 6.41 2.22 18.39
CA ALA A 39 7.71 2.89 18.51
C ALA A 39 7.74 3.98 19.59
N GLN A 40 6.58 4.47 20.06
CA GLN A 40 6.51 5.44 21.16
C GLN A 40 6.94 4.79 22.48
N ARG A 41 7.83 5.44 23.24
CA ARG A 41 8.34 4.91 24.52
C ARG A 41 8.02 5.76 25.74
N SER A 42 7.46 6.96 25.56
CA SER A 42 7.00 7.79 26.67
C SER A 42 5.72 8.58 26.34
N GLY A 43 4.98 9.02 27.36
CA GLY A 43 3.78 9.86 27.21
C GLY A 43 4.14 11.35 26.99
N VAL A 44 4.37 12.08 28.08
CA VAL A 44 4.72 13.51 28.05
C VAL A 44 6.03 13.77 27.30
N GLY A 45 7.02 12.90 27.45
CA GLY A 45 8.32 13.05 26.79
C GLY A 45 8.20 13.08 25.26
N SER A 46 7.51 12.12 24.65
CA SER A 46 7.31 12.06 23.20
C SER A 46 6.54 13.27 22.69
N ALA A 47 5.52 13.71 23.42
CA ALA A 47 4.74 14.90 23.10
C ALA A 47 5.63 16.14 23.03
N LEU A 48 6.45 16.39 24.05
CA LEU A 48 7.34 17.55 24.11
C LEU A 48 8.54 17.42 23.14
N SER A 49 8.98 16.21 22.83
CA SER A 49 10.06 15.94 21.88
C SER A 49 9.65 16.12 20.42
N GLY A 50 8.36 16.26 20.11
CA GLY A 50 7.88 16.62 18.78
C GLY A 50 6.98 15.60 18.08
N LEU A 51 6.63 14.50 18.74
CA LEU A 51 5.67 13.53 18.19
C LEU A 51 4.27 14.14 18.11
N ASP A 52 3.55 13.93 17.00
CA ASP A 52 2.22 14.50 16.78
C ASP A 52 1.09 13.46 16.79
N MET A 53 1.40 12.20 16.46
CA MET A 53 0.43 11.11 16.37
C MET A 53 1.05 9.79 16.83
N THR A 54 0.35 9.08 17.72
CA THR A 54 0.72 7.74 18.16
C THR A 54 0.00 6.70 17.31
N MET A 55 0.71 5.67 16.88
CA MET A 55 0.18 4.53 16.14
C MET A 55 0.73 3.21 16.72
N PRO A 56 -0.11 2.16 16.85
CA PRO A 56 -1.54 2.12 16.54
C PRO A 56 -2.43 2.84 17.58
N GLY A 57 -1.86 3.31 18.69
CA GLY A 57 -2.57 3.99 19.77
C GLY A 57 -2.36 3.33 21.13
N ASP A 58 -2.09 2.02 21.16
CA ASP A 58 -1.65 1.30 22.35
C ASP A 58 -0.28 1.80 22.86
N GLY A 59 0.06 1.39 24.07
CA GLY A 59 1.29 1.83 24.71
C GLY A 59 2.51 1.03 24.27
N LEU A 60 3.10 0.31 25.23
CA LEU A 60 4.34 -0.45 24.99
C LEU A 60 4.08 -1.84 24.39
N LEU A 61 2.86 -2.33 24.50
CA LEU A 61 2.45 -3.67 24.07
C LEU A 61 1.30 -3.56 23.08
N TRP A 62 1.25 -4.51 22.16
CA TRP A 62 0.19 -4.62 21.18
C TRP A 62 -1.15 -4.95 21.86
N GLU A 63 -2.19 -4.17 21.56
CA GLU A 63 -3.59 -4.50 21.88
C GLU A 63 -3.86 -4.75 23.38
N ASP A 64 -3.11 -4.07 24.26
CA ASP A 64 -3.33 -4.14 25.71
C ASP A 64 -4.30 -3.07 26.22
N GLY A 65 -4.73 -2.16 25.33
CA GLY A 65 -5.64 -1.05 25.63
C GLY A 65 -5.02 0.03 26.52
N LYS A 66 -3.70 0.00 26.77
CA LYS A 66 -3.01 0.92 27.69
C LYS A 66 -2.19 1.93 26.91
N SER A 67 -2.88 2.94 26.35
CA SER A 67 -2.21 4.03 25.64
C SER A 67 -1.29 4.86 26.53
N LEU A 68 -0.11 5.21 26.02
CA LEU A 68 0.78 6.22 26.61
C LEU A 68 0.24 7.65 26.46
N TRP A 69 -0.64 7.86 25.48
CA TRP A 69 -1.42 9.08 25.31
C TRP A 69 -2.88 8.81 25.67
N GLY A 70 -3.83 8.82 24.72
CA GLY A 70 -5.25 8.63 25.02
C GLY A 70 -5.70 9.46 26.24
N SER A 71 -6.26 8.79 27.25
CA SER A 71 -6.66 9.43 28.51
C SER A 71 -5.49 10.05 29.30
N SER A 72 -4.29 9.50 29.21
CA SER A 72 -3.07 10.01 29.84
C SER A 72 -2.63 11.35 29.25
N LEU A 73 -2.81 11.57 27.95
CA LEU A 73 -2.51 12.87 27.32
C LEU A 73 -3.51 13.93 27.78
N THR A 74 -4.80 13.61 27.85
CA THR A 74 -5.83 14.51 28.41
C THR A 74 -5.47 14.93 29.84
N ARG A 75 -5.09 13.97 30.70
CA ARG A 75 -4.65 14.25 32.07
C ARG A 75 -3.40 15.13 32.10
N SER A 76 -2.45 14.89 31.20
CA SER A 76 -1.20 15.65 31.10
C SER A 76 -1.41 17.10 30.64
N VAL A 77 -2.46 17.36 29.85
CA VAL A 77 -2.84 18.73 29.49
C VAL A 77 -3.57 19.41 30.65
N LEU A 78 -4.53 18.72 31.27
CA LEU A 78 -5.29 19.26 32.40
C LEU A 78 -4.42 19.56 33.63
N ASN A 79 -3.36 18.79 33.86
CA ASN A 79 -2.42 19.01 34.95
C ASN A 79 -1.27 19.98 34.60
N GLY A 80 -1.22 20.48 33.36
CA GLY A 80 -0.21 21.43 32.88
C GLY A 80 1.15 20.83 32.49
N SER A 81 1.33 19.51 32.53
CA SER A 81 2.58 18.86 32.10
C SER A 81 2.82 18.97 30.58
N VAL A 82 1.75 19.00 29.79
CA VAL A 82 1.78 19.30 28.36
C VAL A 82 1.02 20.61 28.14
N PRO A 83 1.67 21.67 27.61
CA PRO A 83 0.98 22.91 27.31
C PRO A 83 -0.16 22.70 26.30
N LEU A 84 -1.30 23.37 26.49
CA LEU A 84 -2.42 23.30 25.53
C LEU A 84 -1.99 23.71 24.11
N SER A 85 -1.07 24.67 23.99
CA SER A 85 -0.48 25.07 22.70
C SER A 85 0.21 23.92 21.98
N ARG A 86 0.86 23.00 22.73
CA ARG A 86 1.50 21.82 22.14
C ARG A 86 0.46 20.86 21.57
N LEU A 87 -0.63 20.61 22.30
CA LEU A 87 -1.74 19.80 21.81
C LEU A 87 -2.38 20.42 20.56
N ASN A 88 -2.61 21.74 20.58
CA ASN A 88 -3.15 22.45 19.42
C ASN A 88 -2.23 22.33 18.21
N ASP A 89 -0.91 22.44 18.38
CA ASP A 89 0.06 22.23 17.29
C ASP A 89 0.00 20.80 16.71
N MET A 90 -0.11 19.75 17.54
CA MET A 90 -0.31 18.38 17.05
C MET A 90 -1.53 18.30 16.12
N VAL A 91 -2.68 18.81 16.60
CA VAL A 91 -3.95 18.74 15.88
C VAL A 91 -3.90 19.56 14.59
N VAL A 92 -3.38 20.77 14.65
CA VAL A 92 -3.25 21.65 13.47
C VAL A 92 -2.40 20.99 12.39
N ARG A 93 -1.29 20.34 12.73
CA ARG A 93 -0.43 19.67 11.73
C ARG A 93 -1.13 18.51 11.03
N VAL A 94 -1.91 17.72 11.77
CA VAL A 94 -2.70 16.61 11.23
C VAL A 94 -3.78 17.14 10.29
N VAL A 95 -4.59 18.08 10.78
CA VAL A 95 -5.72 18.66 10.04
C VAL A 95 -5.24 19.48 8.84
N ALA A 96 -4.14 20.23 8.97
CA ALA A 96 -3.54 20.97 7.86
C ALA A 96 -3.04 20.02 6.76
N SER A 97 -2.45 18.88 7.13
CA SER A 97 -2.02 17.87 6.14
C SER A 97 -3.23 17.23 5.43
N TRP A 98 -4.33 17.04 6.15
CA TRP A 98 -5.59 16.54 5.61
C TRP A 98 -6.19 17.52 4.58
N TYR A 99 -6.26 18.81 4.90
CA TYR A 99 -6.69 19.86 3.96
C TYR A 99 -5.73 20.05 2.78
N GLN A 100 -4.42 19.99 3.02
CA GLN A 100 -3.41 20.15 1.96
C GLN A 100 -3.54 19.09 0.86
N LEU A 101 -4.05 17.91 1.20
CA LEU A 101 -4.31 16.81 0.29
C LEU A 101 -5.74 16.78 -0.26
N GLY A 102 -6.57 17.79 0.06
CA GLY A 102 -7.95 17.90 -0.41
C GLY A 102 -8.86 16.79 0.13
N GLN A 103 -8.55 16.21 1.28
CA GLN A 103 -9.36 15.14 1.86
C GLN A 103 -10.69 15.64 2.44
N ASP A 104 -10.88 16.94 2.49
CA ASP A 104 -12.14 17.61 2.82
C ASP A 104 -13.16 17.61 1.68
N ASP A 105 -12.72 17.33 0.44
CA ASP A 105 -13.60 17.21 -0.71
C ASP A 105 -14.50 15.97 -0.58
N LYS A 106 -15.80 16.20 -0.33
CA LYS A 106 -16.80 15.15 -0.18
C LYS A 106 -17.12 14.41 -1.48
N GLU A 107 -16.79 14.96 -2.64
CA GLU A 107 -16.94 14.27 -3.92
C GLU A 107 -15.86 13.21 -4.08
N LEU A 108 -14.63 13.50 -3.62
CA LEU A 108 -13.50 12.57 -3.65
C LEU A 108 -13.47 11.61 -2.46
N TYR A 109 -13.87 12.10 -1.28
CA TYR A 109 -13.84 11.40 -0.01
C TYR A 109 -15.23 11.44 0.64
N PRO A 110 -16.18 10.60 0.17
CA PRO A 110 -17.51 10.54 0.75
C PRO A 110 -17.46 10.07 2.20
N ASP A 111 -18.48 10.42 2.98
CA ASP A 111 -18.64 10.02 4.40
C ASP A 111 -19.03 8.54 4.55
N GLU A 112 -18.27 7.65 3.90
CA GLU A 112 -18.39 6.21 3.98
C GLU A 112 -17.25 5.61 4.80
N LEU A 113 -17.53 4.46 5.42
CA LEU A 113 -16.49 3.66 6.05
C LEU A 113 -15.48 3.15 5.01
N PRO A 114 -14.24 2.84 5.42
CA PRO A 114 -13.29 2.11 4.59
C PRO A 114 -13.94 0.89 3.94
N ASN A 115 -13.65 0.69 2.65
CA ASN A 115 -14.28 -0.35 1.83
C ASN A 115 -13.56 -1.71 1.89
N PHE A 116 -12.59 -1.85 2.79
CA PHE A 116 -11.80 -3.06 3.01
C PHE A 116 -11.40 -3.21 4.48
N SER A 117 -11.09 -4.44 4.88
CA SER A 117 -10.48 -4.78 6.16
C SER A 117 -9.03 -5.21 5.96
N SER A 118 -8.15 -4.79 6.88
CA SER A 118 -6.76 -5.28 6.93
C SER A 118 -6.62 -6.58 7.74
N TRP A 119 -7.69 -7.05 8.36
CA TRP A 119 -7.68 -8.18 9.31
C TRP A 119 -8.26 -9.48 8.74
N THR A 120 -9.10 -9.38 7.71
CA THR A 120 -9.70 -10.54 7.04
C THR A 120 -9.93 -10.23 5.57
N ASP A 121 -9.85 -11.27 4.75
CA ASP A 121 -10.22 -11.25 3.33
C ASP A 121 -11.72 -11.55 3.12
N ASP A 122 -12.44 -11.96 4.17
CA ASP A 122 -13.84 -12.32 4.11
C ASP A 122 -14.74 -11.10 3.87
N LYS A 123 -15.86 -11.31 3.18
CA LYS A 123 -16.82 -10.24 2.89
C LYS A 123 -17.43 -9.66 4.18
N MET A 124 -17.76 -10.55 5.12
CA MET A 124 -18.40 -10.24 6.39
C MET A 124 -17.38 -10.33 7.52
N GLY A 125 -17.48 -9.43 8.50
CA GLY A 125 -16.61 -9.41 9.68
C GLY A 125 -17.07 -8.40 10.72
N VAL A 126 -16.22 -8.15 11.73
CA VAL A 126 -16.49 -7.22 12.84
C VAL A 126 -15.68 -5.93 12.70
N LEU A 127 -16.19 -4.81 13.25
CA LEU A 127 -15.61 -3.47 13.04
C LEU A 127 -14.29 -3.31 13.78
N ALA A 128 -14.25 -3.84 15.01
CA ALA A 128 -13.12 -3.75 15.91
C ALA A 128 -12.68 -5.16 16.31
N PRO A 129 -11.94 -5.89 15.44
CA PRO A 129 -11.53 -7.26 15.73
C PRO A 129 -10.65 -7.39 16.97
N GLY A 130 -9.94 -6.32 17.36
CA GLY A 130 -9.16 -6.30 18.60
C GLY A 130 -9.96 -5.98 19.88
N SER A 131 -11.28 -5.85 19.79
CA SER A 131 -12.14 -5.67 20.96
C SER A 131 -12.75 -6.99 21.42
N ASN A 132 -12.66 -7.27 22.72
CA ASN A 132 -13.29 -8.43 23.35
C ASN A 132 -14.81 -8.28 23.54
N THR A 133 -15.40 -7.14 23.15
CA THR A 133 -16.84 -6.92 23.27
C THR A 133 -17.60 -7.61 22.15
N PRO A 134 -18.81 -8.17 22.42
CA PRO A 134 -19.68 -8.69 21.38
C PRO A 134 -19.96 -7.62 20.32
N GLN A 135 -19.89 -8.03 19.05
CA GLN A 135 -20.07 -7.17 17.88
C GLN A 135 -20.95 -7.87 16.86
N GLU A 136 -21.76 -7.08 16.16
CA GLU A 136 -22.50 -7.57 15.01
C GLU A 136 -21.59 -7.65 13.79
N GLU A 137 -21.82 -8.66 12.95
CA GLU A 137 -21.14 -8.78 11.68
C GLU A 137 -21.77 -7.84 10.63
N PHE A 138 -20.92 -7.23 9.82
CA PHE A 138 -21.32 -6.37 8.71
C PHE A 138 -20.34 -6.55 7.54
N GLU A 139 -20.68 -5.97 6.39
CA GLU A 139 -19.83 -6.03 5.20
C GLU A 139 -18.58 -5.17 5.40
N VAL A 140 -17.44 -5.83 5.67
CA VAL A 140 -16.13 -5.20 5.88
C VAL A 140 -15.32 -5.04 4.59
N ASN A 141 -15.58 -5.90 3.59
CA ASN A 141 -14.88 -5.91 2.31
C ASN A 141 -15.87 -5.76 1.16
N LYS A 142 -15.78 -4.65 0.43
CA LYS A 142 -16.60 -4.37 -0.76
C LYS A 142 -15.93 -4.81 -2.07
N TYR A 143 -14.67 -5.27 -2.01
CA TYR A 143 -13.85 -5.70 -3.16
C TYR A 143 -13.82 -4.70 -4.33
N VAL A 144 -13.68 -3.41 -4.00
CA VAL A 144 -13.61 -2.34 -5.01
C VAL A 144 -12.35 -2.50 -5.84
N GLU A 145 -12.49 -2.61 -7.16
CA GLU A 145 -11.35 -2.60 -8.08
C GLU A 145 -10.72 -1.20 -8.15
N THR A 146 -9.61 -1.01 -7.43
CA THR A 146 -8.84 0.25 -7.43
C THR A 146 -7.78 0.30 -8.54
N TRP A 147 -7.64 -0.81 -9.24
CA TRP A 147 -6.80 -0.98 -10.41
C TRP A 147 -7.39 -0.18 -11.58
N GLY A 148 -6.95 1.06 -11.78
CA GLY A 148 -7.34 1.87 -12.94
C GLY A 148 -6.97 1.20 -14.28
N PRO A 149 -7.32 1.79 -15.45
CA PRO A 149 -6.99 1.24 -16.77
C PRO A 149 -5.49 1.00 -17.01
N THR A 150 -4.62 1.54 -16.16
CA THR A 150 -3.17 1.32 -16.10
C THR A 150 -2.72 0.06 -15.33
N ALA A 151 -3.65 -0.71 -14.75
CA ALA A 151 -3.31 -1.92 -14.02
C ALA A 151 -3.06 -3.15 -14.91
N LEU A 152 -3.72 -3.25 -16.06
CA LEU A 152 -3.43 -4.28 -17.07
C LEU A 152 -2.06 -4.09 -17.77
N PRO A 153 -1.49 -2.88 -17.91
CA PRO A 153 -0.06 -2.72 -18.21
C PRO A 153 0.85 -2.79 -16.98
N ALA A 154 0.42 -3.31 -15.82
CA ALA A 154 1.37 -3.79 -14.81
C ALA A 154 2.10 -5.07 -15.28
N ALA A 155 1.49 -5.88 -16.17
CA ALA A 155 2.22 -6.91 -16.91
C ALA A 155 3.25 -6.30 -17.87
N GLN A 156 3.07 -5.04 -18.30
CA GLN A 156 4.09 -4.25 -19.01
C GLN A 156 5.05 -3.50 -18.07
N LYS A 157 4.87 -3.50 -16.74
CA LYS A 157 5.90 -3.08 -15.76
C LYS A 157 7.11 -4.02 -15.73
N ILE A 158 7.09 -5.13 -16.46
CA ILE A 158 8.30 -5.82 -16.91
C ILE A 158 9.28 -4.82 -17.56
N LYS A 159 8.79 -3.78 -18.22
CA LYS A 159 9.64 -2.72 -18.80
C LYS A 159 10.32 -1.84 -17.74
N PHE A 160 9.69 -1.62 -16.58
CA PHE A 160 10.26 -0.85 -15.47
C PHE A 160 11.25 -1.68 -14.63
N MET A 161 10.90 -2.96 -14.39
CA MET A 161 11.82 -3.94 -13.80
C MET A 161 13.04 -4.15 -14.71
N ALA A 162 12.83 -4.25 -16.03
CA ALA A 162 13.91 -4.37 -17.00
C ALA A 162 14.84 -3.13 -17.03
N THR A 163 14.31 -1.92 -16.79
CA THR A 163 15.15 -0.71 -16.66
C THR A 163 15.84 -0.61 -15.30
N ALA A 164 15.32 -1.25 -14.26
CA ALA A 164 15.96 -1.34 -12.94
C ALA A 164 16.99 -2.49 -12.85
N THR A 165 16.97 -3.43 -13.80
CA THR A 165 17.96 -4.51 -13.90
C THR A 165 19.30 -3.95 -14.35
N VAL A 166 20.27 -3.90 -13.44
CA VAL A 166 21.65 -3.56 -13.76
C VAL A 166 22.37 -4.82 -14.23
N PHE A 167 22.80 -4.84 -15.50
CA PHE A 167 23.68 -5.89 -16.01
C PHE A 167 25.12 -5.64 -15.57
N LEU A 168 25.64 -6.48 -14.67
CA LEU A 168 26.98 -6.33 -14.07
C LEU A 168 28.13 -6.90 -14.93
N VAL A 169 27.85 -7.68 -15.98
CA VAL A 169 28.86 -8.22 -16.92
C VAL A 169 28.31 -8.23 -18.35
N TRP A 170 29.02 -7.62 -19.30
CA TRP A 170 28.51 -7.36 -20.66
C TRP A 170 29.59 -7.39 -21.78
N PRO A 171 30.25 -8.54 -22.03
CA PRO A 171 30.54 -8.85 -23.45
C PRO A 171 30.60 -10.36 -23.72
N ALA A 172 29.46 -11.00 -23.93
CA ALA A 172 29.35 -12.30 -24.64
C ALA A 172 27.88 -12.63 -24.96
N MET A 173 26.98 -12.36 -24.02
CA MET A 173 25.57 -12.77 -24.08
C MET A 173 24.74 -12.08 -25.17
N LEU A 174 25.11 -10.84 -25.57
CA LEU A 174 24.44 -10.13 -26.66
C LEU A 174 24.68 -10.73 -28.05
N ARG A 175 25.86 -11.32 -28.31
CA ARG A 175 26.09 -11.98 -29.61
C ARG A 175 25.15 -13.16 -29.78
N GLU A 176 24.96 -13.93 -28.71
CA GLU A 176 24.06 -15.09 -28.72
C GLU A 176 22.58 -14.69 -28.81
N MET A 177 22.17 -13.57 -28.22
CA MET A 177 20.79 -13.07 -28.35
C MET A 177 20.52 -12.40 -29.72
N SER A 178 21.51 -11.73 -30.32
CA SER A 178 21.43 -11.19 -31.69
C SER A 178 21.27 -12.32 -32.72
N ASP A 179 22.01 -13.41 -32.56
CA ASP A 179 21.94 -14.57 -33.45
C ASP A 179 20.64 -15.37 -33.29
N ARG A 180 20.01 -15.34 -32.11
CA ARG A 180 18.69 -15.99 -31.90
C ARG A 180 17.50 -15.13 -32.31
N ALA A 181 17.61 -13.80 -32.20
CA ALA A 181 16.56 -12.88 -32.65
C ALA A 181 16.41 -12.85 -34.18
N SER A 182 17.52 -12.95 -34.91
CA SER A 182 17.52 -13.07 -36.37
C SER A 182 16.89 -14.38 -36.87
N VAL A 183 17.06 -15.49 -36.13
CA VAL A 183 16.39 -16.76 -36.40
C VAL A 183 14.87 -16.67 -36.19
N TRP A 184 14.42 -16.01 -35.11
CA TRP A 184 12.99 -15.80 -34.85
C TRP A 184 12.30 -14.88 -35.87
N ALA A 185 12.99 -13.82 -36.33
CA ALA A 185 12.48 -12.94 -37.37
C ALA A 185 12.37 -13.67 -38.73
N ALA A 186 13.36 -14.50 -39.07
CA ALA A 186 13.36 -15.29 -40.30
C ALA A 186 12.30 -16.42 -40.31
N GLN A 187 11.88 -16.90 -39.14
CA GLN A 187 10.86 -17.95 -39.01
C GLN A 187 9.44 -17.41 -39.15
N LYS A 188 9.22 -16.12 -38.90
CA LYS A 188 7.93 -15.43 -39.07
C LYS A 188 7.57 -15.19 -40.54
N GLU A 189 8.55 -15.10 -41.43
CA GLU A 189 8.32 -14.90 -42.87
C GLU A 189 8.18 -16.22 -43.67
N ARG A 190 8.44 -17.39 -43.07
CA ARG A 190 8.55 -18.63 -43.85
C ARG A 190 7.59 -19.76 -43.54
N HIS A 191 6.69 -19.65 -42.56
CA HIS A 191 5.83 -20.78 -42.21
C HIS A 191 4.41 -20.37 -41.83
N TYR A 192 3.51 -20.41 -42.83
CA TYR A 192 2.19 -21.03 -42.65
C TYR A 192 2.44 -22.47 -42.18
N ILE A 193 2.45 -22.70 -40.88
CA ILE A 193 2.38 -24.05 -40.31
C ILE A 193 1.30 -24.03 -39.23
N MET A 194 0.23 -24.77 -39.52
CA MET A 194 -0.79 -25.18 -38.55
C MET A 194 -0.12 -25.71 -37.28
N LEU A 195 -0.36 -25.05 -36.15
CA LEU A 195 -0.09 -25.63 -34.83
C LEU A 195 -1.41 -26.11 -34.24
N TYR A 196 -1.55 -27.43 -34.21
CA TYR A 196 -2.54 -28.17 -33.44
C TYR A 196 -2.39 -27.82 -31.96
N SER A 197 -3.47 -27.38 -31.32
CA SER A 197 -3.59 -27.27 -29.87
C SER A 197 -4.04 -28.63 -29.30
N SER A 198 -3.10 -29.45 -28.84
CA SER A 198 -3.40 -30.54 -27.92
C SER A 198 -3.50 -29.98 -26.50
N GLY A 199 -4.72 -29.71 -26.04
CA GLY A 199 -4.98 -29.37 -24.65
C GLY A 199 -4.86 -30.62 -23.77
N CYS A 200 -3.99 -30.56 -22.75
CA CYS A 200 -4.09 -31.44 -21.59
C CYS A 200 -5.22 -30.92 -20.70
N ASN A 201 -6.40 -31.54 -20.80
CA ASN A 201 -7.40 -31.52 -19.72
C ASN A 201 -7.58 -32.96 -19.24
N HIS A 202 -7.22 -33.22 -17.99
CA HIS A 202 -7.75 -34.34 -17.22
C HIS A 202 -8.80 -33.76 -16.27
N GLY A 203 -10.05 -34.26 -16.36
CA GLY A 203 -11.05 -34.06 -15.31
C GLY A 203 -12.49 -33.85 -15.76
N TYR A 204 -13.11 -34.91 -16.28
CA TYR A 204 -14.54 -35.29 -16.20
C TYR A 204 -15.69 -34.36 -16.67
N ASP A 205 -16.60 -35.01 -17.40
CA ASP A 205 -18.04 -34.76 -17.60
C ASP A 205 -18.52 -33.71 -18.62
N GLY A 206 -18.43 -34.12 -19.89
CA GLY A 206 -19.58 -34.37 -20.78
C GLY A 206 -20.66 -33.30 -20.98
N VAL A 207 -20.66 -32.62 -22.13
CA VAL A 207 -21.86 -32.29 -22.94
C VAL A 207 -21.46 -32.19 -24.42
N ARG A 208 -22.31 -32.78 -25.30
CA ARG A 208 -22.28 -32.77 -26.78
C ARG A 208 -22.14 -31.34 -27.35
N THR A 209 -21.67 -31.10 -28.58
CA THR A 209 -22.55 -31.02 -29.77
C THR A 209 -21.77 -30.54 -31.03
N VAL A 210 -21.84 -31.36 -32.09
CA VAL A 210 -22.02 -31.11 -33.55
C VAL A 210 -20.99 -30.32 -34.38
N MET A 211 -20.41 -31.04 -35.36
CA MET A 211 -19.75 -30.57 -36.58
C MET A 211 -20.73 -29.88 -37.55
N SER A 212 -20.30 -28.77 -38.14
CA SER A 212 -20.82 -28.31 -39.45
C SER A 212 -19.63 -27.90 -40.33
N THR A 213 -19.52 -28.54 -41.48
CA THR A 213 -18.57 -28.24 -42.55
C THR A 213 -19.18 -27.21 -43.51
N ALA A 214 -18.39 -26.21 -43.93
CA ALA A 214 -18.74 -25.34 -45.04
C ALA A 214 -17.57 -25.26 -46.04
N VAL A 215 -17.91 -25.53 -47.30
CA VAL A 215 -17.09 -25.56 -48.52
C VAL A 215 -16.79 -24.13 -48.99
N PRO A 216 -15.60 -23.79 -49.51
CA PRO A 216 -15.33 -22.45 -50.05
C PRO A 216 -15.80 -22.31 -51.50
N ALA A 217 -16.44 -21.17 -51.79
CA ALA A 217 -16.87 -20.75 -53.13
C ALA A 217 -15.73 -20.04 -53.88
N ASN A 218 -15.59 -20.39 -55.16
CA ASN A 218 -14.84 -19.64 -56.16
C ASN A 218 -15.55 -18.31 -56.47
N ASP A 219 -14.81 -17.20 -56.51
CA ASP A 219 -15.13 -16.09 -57.40
C ASP A 219 -13.85 -15.62 -58.09
N GLY A 220 -13.88 -15.66 -59.42
CA GLY A 220 -12.82 -15.16 -60.27
C GLY A 220 -13.18 -13.76 -60.78
N ARG A 221 -12.16 -12.96 -61.04
CA ARG A 221 -12.21 -11.95 -62.10
C ARG A 221 -10.80 -11.42 -62.42
N GLN A 222 -10.45 -11.68 -63.68
CA GLN A 222 -9.43 -11.11 -64.57
C GLN A 222 -7.96 -11.16 -64.15
#